data_AF-A0A9W7H2E4-F1
#
_entry.id   AF-A0A9W7H2E4-F1
#
_cell.length_a   1.000
_cell.length_b   1.000
_cell.length_c   1.000
_cell.angle_alpha   90.00
_cell.angle_beta   90.00
_cell.angle_gamma   90.00
#
_symmetry.space_group_name_H-M   'P 1'
#
loop_
_entity.id
_entity.type
_entity.pdbx_description
1 polymer ?
#
loop_
_entity_poly.entity_id
_entity_poly.type
_entity_poly.pdbx_seq_one_letter_code
_entity_poly.pdbx_strand_id
1 'polypeptide(L)'
;MEIKPFILLISIFYFLHTSSSIRPEAPDAGSSTPESPDGSSSTPESPDASSSTPAAPDDEAPDADDYSPESPYASNDKSPLPPAEGPSATFSFTSNPADNNSPPELEKICQTTKLPIECVKYVSLFLNDSVKIEPLTVAMTAIRVSTEMTRQAIDTATRFMDEPGASDSLKEAMSTCLDNYQTIPDDNDLALQALDKRNPNEASFKLSSSLTSMDTCFDGITQMHITSPMRDMEAELDRLLRINLQLVSNMLPS
;
A
#
# COMPACT_ATOMS: atom_id res chain seq x y z
N MET A 1 -48.71 12.03 1.43
CA MET A 1 -47.76 12.31 0.34
C MET A 1 -47.08 13.63 0.65
N GLU A 2 -45.85 13.57 1.14
CA GLU A 2 -44.96 14.73 1.22
C GLU A 2 -43.55 14.23 0.91
N ILE A 3 -43.06 14.55 -0.27
CA ILE A 3 -41.70 14.26 -0.74
C ILE A 3 -40.87 15.50 -0.43
N LYS A 4 -39.90 15.38 0.48
CA LYS A 4 -38.97 16.46 0.84
C LYS A 4 -37.91 16.64 -0.26
N PRO A 5 -37.56 17.88 -0.64
CA PRO A 5 -36.55 18.16 -1.66
C PRO A 5 -35.16 18.17 -1.00
N PHE A 6 -34.37 17.11 -1.18
CA PHE A 6 -32.96 17.08 -0.76
C PHE A 6 -32.00 16.73 -1.91
N ILE A 7 -32.49 16.70 -3.15
CA ILE A 7 -31.69 16.38 -4.34
C ILE A 7 -31.55 17.66 -5.19
N LEU A 8 -30.84 18.67 -4.68
CA LEU A 8 -30.46 19.82 -5.51
C LEU A 8 -29.26 20.62 -4.96
N LEU A 9 -28.29 19.96 -4.30
CA LEU A 9 -27.07 20.65 -3.85
C LEU A 9 -25.75 19.92 -4.17
N ILE A 10 -25.77 18.84 -4.97
CA ILE A 10 -24.54 18.12 -5.37
C ILE A 10 -24.09 18.47 -6.81
N SER A 11 -24.86 19.26 -7.56
CA SER A 11 -24.53 19.61 -8.97
C SER A 11 -23.81 20.94 -9.20
N ILE A 12 -23.38 21.68 -8.15
CA ILE A 12 -22.77 23.02 -8.33
C ILE A 12 -21.22 22.98 -8.33
N PHE A 13 -20.58 21.88 -7.93
CA PHE A 13 -19.11 21.79 -7.90
C PHE A 13 -18.44 21.27 -9.19
N TYR A 14 -19.19 20.95 -10.25
CA TYR A 14 -18.63 20.42 -11.50
C TYR A 14 -18.51 21.44 -12.65
N PHE A 15 -18.67 22.74 -12.42
CA PHE A 15 -18.76 23.74 -13.51
C PHE A 15 -17.72 24.88 -13.53
N LEU A 16 -16.58 24.77 -12.85
CA LEU A 16 -15.51 25.79 -12.92
C LEU A 16 -14.10 25.22 -13.19
N HIS A 17 -13.98 24.34 -14.18
CA HIS A 17 -12.70 24.11 -14.86
C HIS A 17 -12.91 24.00 -16.37
N THR A 18 -13.29 25.12 -16.99
CA THR A 18 -13.16 25.33 -18.42
C THR A 18 -12.31 26.57 -18.69
N SER A 19 -11.21 26.31 -19.40
CA SER A 19 -10.61 27.17 -20.42
C SER A 19 -9.90 28.45 -19.98
N SER A 20 -8.58 28.42 -20.07
CA SER A 20 -7.81 29.54 -20.61
C SER A 20 -6.83 29.02 -21.65
N SER A 21 -7.29 29.04 -22.90
CA SER A 21 -6.47 28.96 -24.11
C SER A 21 -6.08 30.38 -24.47
N ILE A 22 -4.79 30.71 -24.39
CA ILE A 22 -4.22 31.95 -24.94
C ILE A 22 -2.97 31.59 -25.74
N ARG A 23 -3.06 31.82 -27.05
CA ARG A 23 -1.98 32.01 -28.03
C ARG A 23 -2.57 32.92 -29.11
N PRO A 24 -1.82 33.70 -29.92
CA PRO A 24 -0.36 33.89 -29.98
C PRO A 24 0.08 35.37 -30.02
N GLU A 25 1.34 35.66 -29.68
CA GLU A 25 1.99 36.87 -30.19
C GLU A 25 3.49 36.62 -30.42
N ALA A 26 3.91 36.93 -31.65
CA ALA A 26 5.26 37.16 -32.14
C ALA A 26 5.11 38.27 -33.21
N PRO A 27 6.14 39.05 -33.58
CA PRO A 27 7.57 38.87 -33.34
C PRO A 27 8.28 40.13 -32.79
N ASP A 28 9.51 39.98 -32.27
CA ASP A 28 10.56 40.93 -32.66
C ASP A 28 11.97 40.38 -32.51
N ALA A 29 12.81 40.79 -33.44
CA ALA A 29 14.18 40.35 -33.65
C ALA A 29 15.14 41.06 -32.69
N GLY A 30 16.03 40.29 -32.05
CA GLY A 30 17.07 40.81 -31.17
C GLY A 30 18.27 39.88 -31.13
N SER A 31 19.27 40.21 -31.93
CA SER A 31 20.58 39.57 -32.04
C SER A 31 21.39 39.67 -30.74
N SER A 32 21.95 38.55 -30.28
CA SER A 32 23.31 38.47 -29.73
C SER A 32 23.67 37.04 -29.29
N THR A 33 24.60 36.42 -30.01
CA THR A 33 25.37 35.22 -29.67
C THR A 33 26.27 35.50 -28.45
N PRO A 34 26.54 34.50 -27.59
CA PRO A 34 27.95 34.14 -27.39
C PRO A 34 28.24 32.64 -27.21
N GLU A 35 29.35 32.23 -27.85
CA GLU A 35 30.39 31.27 -27.45
C GLU A 35 30.06 29.99 -26.65
N SER A 36 30.31 28.86 -27.32
CA SER A 36 30.59 27.55 -26.71
C SER A 36 31.95 27.53 -26.01
N PRO A 37 32.10 26.78 -24.92
CA PRO A 37 33.38 26.19 -24.54
C PRO A 37 33.42 24.71 -24.98
N ASP A 38 34.29 24.44 -25.95
CA ASP A 38 34.99 23.16 -26.10
C ASP A 38 35.82 22.90 -24.85
N GLY A 39 35.91 21.65 -24.38
CA GLY A 39 36.92 21.33 -23.37
C GLY A 39 36.80 19.99 -22.66
N SER A 40 37.51 19.01 -23.21
CA SER A 40 38.19 17.92 -22.49
C SER A 40 37.40 16.75 -21.92
N SER A 41 37.34 15.72 -22.77
CA SER A 41 37.68 14.34 -22.44
C SER A 41 38.83 14.21 -21.43
N SER A 42 38.64 13.40 -20.38
CA SER A 42 39.71 12.73 -19.64
C SER A 42 39.15 11.52 -18.89
N THR A 43 39.36 10.35 -19.48
CA THR A 43 39.31 9.03 -18.85
C THR A 43 40.43 8.90 -17.82
N PRO A 44 40.21 8.26 -16.65
CA PRO A 44 41.30 7.68 -15.89
C PRO A 44 41.40 6.17 -16.12
N GLU A 45 42.61 5.76 -16.46
CA GLU A 45 43.13 4.39 -16.57
C GLU A 45 42.89 3.52 -15.34
N SER A 46 42.60 2.24 -15.59
CA SER A 46 42.91 1.13 -14.70
C SER A 46 44.43 0.98 -14.52
N PRO A 47 44.93 0.69 -13.31
CA PRO A 47 46.22 0.04 -13.14
C PRO A 47 46.05 -1.47 -12.98
N ASP A 48 46.63 -2.20 -13.92
CA ASP A 48 46.85 -3.65 -13.90
C ASP A 48 48.26 -3.96 -13.37
N ALA A 49 48.37 -5.07 -12.63
CA ALA A 49 49.55 -5.88 -12.33
C ALA A 49 50.78 -5.27 -11.59
N SER A 50 51.04 -5.74 -10.36
CA SER A 50 52.09 -6.75 -10.11
C SER A 50 52.39 -7.00 -8.62
N SER A 51 52.31 -8.29 -8.26
CA SER A 51 53.23 -9.08 -7.45
C SER A 51 54.24 -8.35 -6.54
N SER A 52 54.13 -8.60 -5.23
CA SER A 52 55.27 -8.81 -4.33
C SER A 52 54.83 -9.51 -3.05
N THR A 53 55.25 -10.76 -2.89
CA THR A 53 55.25 -11.54 -1.65
C THR A 53 56.31 -10.96 -0.69
N PRO A 54 56.00 -10.81 0.60
CA PRO A 54 57.01 -10.94 1.66
C PRO A 54 56.65 -12.05 2.64
N ALA A 55 57.71 -12.68 3.13
CA ALA A 55 57.72 -13.85 3.99
C ALA A 55 57.06 -13.66 5.36
N ALA A 56 56.68 -14.81 5.93
CA ALA A 56 56.11 -15.02 7.24
C ALA A 56 56.86 -14.38 8.41
N PRO A 57 56.11 -14.09 9.48
CA PRO A 57 56.51 -14.48 10.83
C PRO A 57 55.58 -15.59 11.35
N ASP A 58 56.19 -16.70 11.76
CA ASP A 58 55.64 -17.55 12.82
C ASP A 58 55.39 -16.67 14.05
N ASP A 59 54.22 -16.77 14.69
CA ASP A 59 54.14 -16.94 16.15
C ASP A 59 52.68 -17.03 16.64
N GLU A 60 52.50 -18.04 17.50
CA GLU A 60 51.53 -18.21 18.58
C GLU A 60 50.03 -18.27 18.25
N ALA A 61 49.52 -19.50 18.29
CA ALA A 61 48.13 -19.82 18.53
C ALA A 61 47.73 -19.39 19.96
N PRO A 62 46.70 -18.54 20.13
CA PRO A 62 45.98 -18.44 21.38
C PRO A 62 44.87 -19.49 21.43
N ASP A 63 44.72 -20.07 22.61
CA ASP A 63 43.80 -21.12 22.99
C ASP A 63 42.36 -20.91 22.51
N ALA A 64 41.76 -22.03 22.12
CA ALA A 64 40.34 -22.16 21.84
C ALA A 64 39.56 -22.08 23.16
N ASP A 65 39.23 -20.86 23.59
CA ASP A 65 38.15 -20.66 24.56
C ASP A 65 36.81 -20.78 23.83
N ASP A 66 36.19 -21.93 24.07
CA ASP A 66 34.83 -22.35 23.75
C ASP A 66 33.80 -21.40 24.42
N TYR A 67 33.72 -20.16 23.94
CA TYR A 67 32.57 -19.29 24.18
C TYR A 67 31.59 -19.48 23.04
N SER A 68 30.68 -20.44 23.24
CA SER A 68 29.43 -20.51 22.50
C SER A 68 28.64 -19.22 22.79
N PRO A 69 28.45 -18.30 21.83
CA PRO A 69 27.55 -17.18 22.05
C PRO A 69 26.14 -17.76 22.14
N GLU A 70 25.54 -17.70 23.33
CA GLU A 70 24.11 -17.88 23.50
C GLU A 70 23.42 -16.94 22.52
N SER A 71 22.84 -17.55 21.49
CA SER A 71 22.03 -16.91 20.48
C SER A 71 20.92 -16.09 21.16
N PRO A 72 20.86 -14.75 20.98
CA PRO A 72 19.80 -13.93 21.55
C PRO A 72 18.46 -14.11 20.83
N TYR A 73 18.35 -15.08 19.92
CA TYR A 73 17.07 -15.56 19.40
C TYR A 73 16.38 -16.41 20.46
N ALA A 74 16.03 -15.77 21.58
CA ALA A 74 14.90 -16.19 22.38
C ALA A 74 13.73 -16.36 21.40
N SER A 75 13.28 -17.60 21.26
CA SER A 75 12.00 -17.92 20.66
C SER A 75 10.94 -17.08 21.37
N ASN A 76 10.58 -15.96 20.76
CA ASN A 76 9.32 -15.30 21.03
C ASN A 76 8.25 -16.26 20.50
N ASP A 77 7.88 -17.19 21.35
CA ASP A 77 6.70 -18.03 21.22
C ASP A 77 5.50 -17.07 21.24
N LYS A 78 5.18 -16.52 20.06
CA LYS A 78 4.00 -15.71 19.78
C LYS A 78 2.82 -16.68 19.78
N SER A 79 2.51 -17.22 20.96
CA SER A 79 1.23 -17.86 21.21
C SER A 79 0.16 -16.87 20.76
N PRO A 80 -0.78 -17.28 19.89
CA PRO A 80 -1.85 -16.40 19.42
C PRO A 80 -2.55 -15.81 20.64
N LEU A 81 -2.53 -14.49 20.77
CA LEU A 81 -3.35 -13.80 21.76
C LEU A 81 -4.80 -14.28 21.57
N PRO A 82 -5.51 -14.62 22.66
CA PRO A 82 -6.91 -14.98 22.55
C PRO A 82 -7.66 -13.87 21.81
N PRO A 83 -8.64 -14.21 20.94
CA PRO A 83 -9.39 -13.21 20.21
C PRO A 83 -9.98 -12.22 21.21
N ALA A 84 -9.63 -10.95 21.04
CA ALA A 84 -10.03 -9.94 21.99
C ALA A 84 -11.56 -9.87 22.07
N GLU A 85 -12.11 -9.88 23.28
CA GLU A 85 -13.55 -9.81 23.50
C GLU A 85 -13.99 -8.34 23.51
N GLY A 86 -15.06 -7.98 22.78
CA GLY A 86 -15.62 -6.63 22.76
C GLY A 86 -16.11 -6.16 21.39
N PRO A 87 -16.84 -5.04 21.30
CA PRO A 87 -17.23 -4.45 20.01
C PRO A 87 -16.01 -3.90 19.26
N SER A 88 -15.99 -4.05 17.93
CA SER A 88 -15.00 -3.43 17.05
C SER A 88 -15.70 -2.72 15.89
N ALA A 89 -15.08 -1.65 15.39
CA ALA A 89 -15.53 -0.97 14.20
C ALA A 89 -15.46 -1.89 12.97
N THR A 90 -16.39 -1.73 12.04
CA THR A 90 -16.51 -2.53 10.81
C THR A 90 -16.74 -1.60 9.61
N PHE A 91 -16.42 -2.06 8.40
CA PHE A 91 -16.68 -1.29 7.19
C PHE A 91 -18.17 -1.25 6.86
N SER A 92 -18.62 -0.11 6.32
CA SER A 92 -20.05 0.11 6.06
C SER A 92 -20.63 -0.88 5.05
N PHE A 93 -19.80 -1.37 4.11
CA PHE A 93 -20.25 -2.17 2.97
C PHE A 93 -20.05 -3.69 3.15
N THR A 94 -19.33 -4.14 4.19
CA THR A 94 -19.14 -5.58 4.45
C THR A 94 -20.32 -6.23 5.18
N SER A 95 -21.40 -5.47 5.39
CA SER A 95 -22.63 -5.88 6.08
C SER A 95 -23.66 -6.62 5.20
N ASN A 96 -23.46 -6.68 3.88
CA ASN A 96 -24.34 -7.44 2.99
C ASN A 96 -23.90 -8.90 2.89
N PRO A 97 -24.82 -9.88 3.03
CA PRO A 97 -24.51 -11.28 2.82
C PRO A 97 -24.02 -11.46 1.37
N ALA A 98 -22.92 -12.21 1.22
CA ALA A 98 -22.44 -12.60 -0.10
C ALA A 98 -23.57 -13.35 -0.82
N ASP A 99 -24.09 -12.78 -1.90
CA ASP A 99 -24.99 -13.50 -2.78
C ASP A 99 -24.20 -14.65 -3.41
N ASN A 100 -24.76 -15.86 -3.36
CA ASN A 100 -24.16 -17.08 -3.95
C ASN A 100 -24.09 -17.06 -5.49
N ASN A 101 -24.19 -15.89 -6.10
CA ASN A 101 -24.23 -15.68 -7.55
C ASN A 101 -23.03 -14.85 -8.01
N SER A 102 -21.83 -15.14 -7.51
CA SER A 102 -20.61 -14.55 -8.07
C SER A 102 -20.43 -14.98 -9.53
N PRO A 103 -19.97 -14.07 -10.40
CA PRO A 103 -19.65 -14.45 -11.78
C PRO A 103 -18.58 -15.54 -11.83
N PRO A 104 -18.75 -16.63 -12.59
CA PRO A 104 -17.76 -17.73 -12.67
C PRO A 104 -16.36 -17.25 -13.08
N GLU A 105 -16.29 -16.23 -13.93
CA GLU A 105 -15.03 -15.60 -14.35
C GLU A 105 -14.29 -14.95 -13.16
N LEU A 106 -15.02 -14.32 -12.24
CA LEU A 106 -14.44 -13.72 -11.03
C LEU A 106 -13.91 -14.81 -10.11
N GLU A 107 -14.69 -15.88 -9.89
CA GLU A 107 -14.26 -17.01 -9.07
C GLU A 107 -12.95 -17.60 -9.58
N LYS A 108 -12.84 -17.80 -10.89
CA LYS A 108 -11.62 -18.33 -11.52
C LYS A 108 -10.41 -17.42 -11.29
N ILE A 109 -10.58 -16.10 -11.35
CA ILE A 109 -9.50 -15.15 -11.08
C ILE A 109 -9.13 -15.18 -9.59
N CYS A 110 -10.12 -15.17 -8.71
CA CYS A 110 -9.89 -15.18 -7.26
C CYS A 110 -9.28 -16.50 -6.75
N GLN A 111 -9.48 -17.62 -7.44
CA GLN A 111 -8.86 -18.91 -7.12
C GLN A 111 -7.32 -18.91 -7.18
N THR A 112 -6.70 -17.95 -7.87
CA THR A 112 -5.24 -17.80 -7.88
C THR A 112 -4.71 -17.03 -6.68
N THR A 113 -5.59 -16.58 -5.78
CA THR A 113 -5.24 -15.96 -4.51
C THR A 113 -5.31 -16.97 -3.37
N LYS A 114 -4.62 -16.69 -2.28
CA LYS A 114 -4.67 -17.43 -1.01
C LYS A 114 -5.96 -17.19 -0.23
N LEU A 115 -6.76 -16.18 -0.63
CA LEU A 115 -8.00 -15.76 0.02
C LEU A 115 -9.13 -15.67 -1.02
N PRO A 116 -9.50 -16.79 -1.68
CA PRO A 116 -10.41 -16.77 -2.82
C PRO A 116 -11.83 -16.32 -2.44
N ILE A 117 -12.31 -16.72 -1.26
CA ILE A 117 -13.65 -16.36 -0.77
C ILE A 117 -13.73 -14.86 -0.50
N GLU A 118 -12.72 -14.32 0.19
CA GLU A 118 -12.63 -12.89 0.49
C GLU A 118 -12.41 -12.06 -0.78
N CYS A 119 -11.61 -12.55 -1.74
CA CYS A 119 -11.44 -11.91 -3.04
C CYS A 119 -12.79 -11.75 -3.76
N VAL A 120 -13.60 -12.82 -3.82
CA VAL A 120 -14.94 -12.74 -4.40
C VAL A 120 -15.82 -11.79 -3.59
N LYS A 121 -15.83 -11.89 -2.26
CA LYS A 121 -16.61 -11.04 -1.35
C LYS A 121 -16.35 -9.56 -1.61
N TYR A 122 -15.09 -9.14 -1.67
CA TYR A 122 -14.74 -7.73 -1.80
C TYR A 122 -14.95 -7.19 -3.21
N VAL A 123 -14.62 -7.98 -4.24
CA VAL A 123 -14.65 -7.48 -5.62
C VAL A 123 -16.06 -7.52 -6.21
N SER A 124 -16.84 -8.56 -5.93
CA SER A 124 -18.17 -8.76 -6.54
C SER A 124 -19.13 -7.60 -6.30
N LEU A 125 -19.07 -6.95 -5.13
CA LEU A 125 -19.90 -5.80 -4.77
C LEU A 125 -19.70 -4.58 -5.68
N PHE A 126 -18.57 -4.52 -6.39
CA PHE A 126 -18.17 -3.37 -7.19
C PHE A 126 -18.04 -3.70 -8.68
N LEU A 127 -18.31 -4.96 -9.06
CA LEU A 127 -18.47 -5.34 -10.46
C LEU A 127 -19.93 -5.18 -10.85
N ASN A 128 -20.14 -4.70 -12.08
CA ASN A 128 -21.47 -4.63 -12.69
C ASN A 128 -21.44 -5.37 -14.03
N ASP A 129 -22.61 -5.73 -14.55
CA ASP A 129 -22.75 -6.53 -15.77
C ASP A 129 -22.15 -5.87 -17.03
N SER A 130 -21.84 -4.57 -16.97
CA SER A 130 -21.24 -3.83 -18.10
C SER A 130 -19.71 -3.92 -18.14
N VAL A 131 -19.08 -4.39 -17.06
CA VAL A 131 -17.63 -4.48 -16.96
C VAL A 131 -17.17 -5.88 -17.34
N LYS A 132 -16.23 -5.96 -18.28
CA LYS A 132 -15.58 -7.24 -18.63
C LYS A 132 -14.77 -7.74 -17.43
N ILE A 133 -15.07 -8.95 -16.98
CA ILE A 133 -14.36 -9.60 -15.86
C ILE A 133 -13.09 -10.26 -16.40
N GLU A 134 -11.96 -9.57 -16.24
CA GLU A 134 -10.63 -10.05 -16.59
C GLU A 134 -9.62 -9.67 -15.50
N PRO A 135 -8.44 -10.33 -15.42
CA PRO A 135 -7.50 -10.15 -14.30
C PRO A 135 -7.15 -8.69 -14.02
N LEU A 136 -6.86 -7.90 -15.07
CA LEU A 136 -6.54 -6.48 -14.92
C LEU A 136 -7.68 -5.71 -14.24
N THR A 137 -8.89 -5.83 -14.77
CA THR A 137 -10.05 -5.09 -14.27
C THR A 137 -10.44 -5.51 -12.85
N VAL A 138 -10.32 -6.80 -12.53
CA VAL A 138 -10.50 -7.32 -11.17
C VAL A 138 -9.48 -6.71 -10.21
N ALA A 139 -8.19 -6.70 -10.57
CA ALA A 139 -7.16 -6.08 -9.72
C ALA A 139 -7.38 -4.57 -9.53
N MET A 140 -7.65 -3.83 -10.60
CA MET A 140 -7.94 -2.38 -10.50
C MET A 140 -9.19 -2.10 -9.65
N THR A 141 -10.21 -2.95 -9.73
CA THR A 141 -11.40 -2.84 -8.89
C THR A 141 -11.06 -3.08 -7.43
N ALA A 142 -10.33 -4.16 -7.13
CA ALA A 142 -9.91 -4.49 -5.77
C ALA A 142 -9.05 -3.38 -5.12
N ILE A 143 -8.14 -2.77 -5.89
CA ILE A 143 -7.31 -1.63 -5.43
C ILE A 143 -8.18 -0.41 -5.11
N ARG A 144 -9.20 -0.11 -5.92
CA ARG A 144 -10.14 0.99 -5.63
C ARG A 144 -10.95 0.71 -4.37
N VAL A 145 -11.36 -0.53 -4.15
CA VAL A 145 -12.07 -0.94 -2.93
C VAL A 145 -11.17 -0.75 -1.71
N SER A 146 -9.89 -1.14 -1.77
CA SER A 146 -8.98 -0.89 -0.65
C SER A 146 -8.74 0.58 -0.40
N THR A 147 -8.69 1.44 -1.43
CA THR A 147 -8.59 2.89 -1.23
C THR A 147 -9.79 3.43 -0.44
N GLU A 148 -11.00 2.98 -0.74
CA GLU A 148 -12.20 3.39 0.00
C GLU A 148 -12.23 2.85 1.44
N MET A 149 -11.82 1.59 1.64
CA MET A 149 -11.65 1.03 2.99
C MET A 149 -10.63 1.82 3.80
N THR A 150 -9.49 2.14 3.22
CA THR A 150 -8.48 2.94 3.91
C THR A 150 -9.00 4.31 4.30
N ARG A 151 -9.77 4.99 3.44
CA ARG A 151 -10.40 6.28 3.81
C ARG A 151 -11.33 6.14 5.02
N GLN A 152 -12.16 5.10 5.06
CA GLN A 152 -13.01 4.83 6.22
C GLN A 152 -12.19 4.50 7.48
N ALA A 153 -11.05 3.82 7.34
CA ALA A 153 -10.13 3.56 8.44
C ALA A 153 -9.48 4.85 8.95
N ILE A 154 -9.04 5.75 8.06
CA ILE A 154 -8.52 7.09 8.41
C ILE A 154 -9.54 7.88 9.22
N ASP A 155 -10.79 7.96 8.74
CA ASP A 155 -11.86 8.70 9.42
C ASP A 155 -12.15 8.10 10.81
N THR A 156 -12.11 6.77 10.91
CA THR A 156 -12.40 6.05 12.15
C THR A 156 -11.26 6.17 13.17
N ALA A 157 -10.00 6.07 12.73
CA ALA A 157 -8.83 6.28 13.58
C ALA A 157 -8.79 7.72 14.13
N THR A 158 -9.06 8.70 13.27
CA THR A 158 -9.17 10.12 13.65
C THR A 158 -10.23 10.32 14.74
N ARG A 159 -11.40 9.70 14.58
CA ARG A 159 -12.47 9.77 15.59
C ARG A 159 -12.05 9.19 16.95
N PHE A 160 -11.31 8.07 16.98
CA PHE A 160 -10.82 7.50 18.24
C PHE A 160 -9.76 8.38 18.90
N MET A 161 -8.96 9.10 18.12
CA MET A 161 -8.00 10.08 18.66
C MET A 161 -8.69 11.28 19.31
N ASP A 162 -9.78 11.74 18.69
CA ASP A 162 -10.56 12.90 19.14
C ASP A 162 -11.53 12.58 20.29
N GLU A 163 -11.73 11.29 20.62
CA GLU A 163 -12.71 10.87 21.62
C GLU A 163 -12.32 11.36 23.04
N PRO A 164 -13.22 12.09 23.73
CA PRO A 164 -13.00 12.47 25.11
C PRO A 164 -12.91 11.24 26.00
N GLY A 165 -11.77 11.06 26.67
CA GLY A 165 -11.53 9.91 27.56
C GLY A 165 -10.82 8.74 26.91
N ALA A 166 -10.46 8.81 25.62
CA ALA A 166 -9.49 7.89 25.03
C ALA A 166 -8.15 7.96 25.79
N SER A 167 -7.57 6.80 26.10
CA SER A 167 -6.28 6.71 26.78
C SER A 167 -5.15 7.21 25.90
N ASP A 168 -4.06 7.67 26.51
CA ASP A 168 -2.89 8.15 25.75
C ASP A 168 -2.30 7.05 24.86
N SER A 169 -2.22 5.81 25.35
CA SER A 169 -1.77 4.65 24.57
C SER A 169 -2.67 4.36 23.36
N LEU A 170 -4.00 4.54 23.50
CA LEU A 170 -4.90 4.40 22.36
C LEU A 170 -4.65 5.49 21.32
N LYS A 171 -4.51 6.74 21.76
CA LYS A 171 -4.25 7.87 20.86
C LYS A 171 -2.92 7.70 20.12
N GLU A 172 -1.88 7.24 20.81
CA GLU A 172 -0.56 7.02 20.21
C GLU A 172 -0.58 5.88 19.19
N ALA A 173 -1.26 4.76 19.50
CA ALA A 173 -1.46 3.67 18.55
C ALA A 173 -2.26 4.13 17.33
N MET A 174 -3.37 4.85 17.52
CA MET A 174 -4.19 5.35 16.42
C MET A 174 -3.46 6.40 15.59
N SER A 175 -2.60 7.24 16.20
CA SER A 175 -1.75 8.19 15.46
C SER A 175 -0.76 7.44 14.57
N THR A 176 -0.10 6.41 15.10
CA THR A 176 0.81 5.55 14.31
C THR A 176 0.07 4.90 13.14
N CYS A 177 -1.13 4.38 13.38
CA CYS A 177 -1.96 3.80 12.32
C CYS A 177 -2.43 4.85 11.31
N LEU A 178 -2.81 6.04 11.75
CA LEU A 178 -3.26 7.14 10.89
C LEU A 178 -2.15 7.56 9.93
N ASP A 179 -0.93 7.78 10.42
CA ASP A 179 0.23 8.15 9.60
C ASP A 179 0.51 7.11 8.51
N ASN A 180 0.34 5.83 8.84
CA ASN A 180 0.51 4.73 7.90
C ASN A 180 -0.69 4.53 6.97
N TYR A 181 -1.92 4.77 7.41
CA TYR A 181 -3.08 4.67 6.53
C TYR A 181 -3.09 5.76 5.48
N GLN A 182 -2.58 6.95 5.79
CA GLN A 182 -2.54 8.07 4.86
C GLN A 182 -1.65 7.81 3.63
N THR A 183 -0.68 6.90 3.70
CA THR A 183 0.18 6.56 2.55
C THR A 183 -0.48 5.59 1.57
N ILE A 184 -1.40 4.75 2.05
CA ILE A 184 -1.99 3.66 1.26
C ILE A 184 -2.81 4.17 0.05
N PRO A 185 -3.63 5.24 0.13
CA PRO A 185 -4.36 5.76 -1.02
C PRO A 185 -3.42 6.25 -2.13
N ASP A 186 -2.32 6.91 -1.77
CA ASP A 186 -1.33 7.41 -2.73
C ASP A 186 -0.59 6.24 -3.40
N ASP A 187 -0.17 5.23 -2.64
CA ASP A 187 0.43 4.02 -3.18
C ASP A 187 -0.54 3.26 -4.10
N ASN A 188 -1.83 3.17 -3.73
CA ASN A 188 -2.87 2.56 -4.55
C ASN A 188 -3.07 3.34 -5.87
N ASP A 189 -3.08 4.67 -5.83
CA ASP A 189 -3.18 5.50 -7.03
C ASP A 189 -1.97 5.32 -7.96
N LEU A 190 -0.77 5.20 -7.40
CA LEU A 190 0.44 4.86 -8.16
C LEU A 190 0.36 3.44 -8.74
N ALA A 191 -0.17 2.46 -8.00
CA ALA A 191 -0.39 1.11 -8.49
C ALA A 191 -1.39 1.08 -9.66
N LEU A 192 -2.49 1.83 -9.56
CA LEU A 192 -3.48 1.98 -10.63
C LEU A 192 -2.85 2.59 -11.89
N GLN A 193 -2.07 3.66 -11.74
CA GLN A 193 -1.33 4.28 -12.86
C GLN A 193 -0.33 3.30 -13.51
N ALA A 194 0.33 2.46 -12.72
CA ALA A 194 1.23 1.43 -13.24
C ALA A 194 0.48 0.34 -14.02
N LEU A 195 -0.69 -0.08 -13.53
CA LEU A 195 -1.56 -1.04 -14.22
C LEU A 195 -2.11 -0.49 -15.54
N ASP A 196 -2.47 0.79 -15.60
CA ASP A 196 -2.87 1.47 -16.85
C ASP A 196 -1.73 1.45 -17.88
N LYS A 197 -0.47 1.54 -17.43
CA LYS A 197 0.74 1.43 -18.25
C LYS A 197 1.17 -0.02 -18.52
N ARG A 198 0.37 -1.02 -18.13
CA ARG A 198 0.70 -2.45 -18.22
C ARG A 198 2.02 -2.81 -17.52
N ASN A 199 2.31 -2.17 -16.40
CA ASN A 199 3.49 -2.41 -15.57
C ASN A 199 3.10 -3.03 -14.21
N PRO A 200 2.78 -4.34 -14.18
CA PRO A 200 2.41 -5.03 -12.94
C PRO A 200 3.57 -5.14 -11.93
N ASN A 201 4.83 -5.03 -12.37
CA ASN A 201 5.99 -5.02 -11.46
C ASN A 201 5.96 -3.78 -10.56
N GLU A 202 5.80 -2.60 -11.16
CA GLU A 202 5.69 -1.34 -10.40
C GLU A 202 4.44 -1.33 -9.51
N ALA A 203 3.30 -1.82 -10.02
CA ALA A 203 2.09 -1.93 -9.23
C ALA A 203 2.29 -2.85 -8.00
N SER A 204 2.95 -3.99 -8.17
CA SER A 204 3.28 -4.92 -7.08
C SER A 204 4.18 -4.28 -6.02
N PHE A 205 5.18 -3.50 -6.46
CA PHE A 205 6.04 -2.74 -5.55
C PHE A 205 5.24 -1.75 -4.70
N LYS A 206 4.33 -0.99 -5.30
CA LYS A 206 3.47 -0.03 -4.58
C LYS A 206 2.51 -0.71 -3.61
N LEU A 207 1.88 -1.81 -4.02
CA LEU A 207 1.00 -2.57 -3.12
C LEU A 207 1.76 -3.24 -1.96
N SER A 208 3.03 -3.61 -2.17
CA SER A 208 3.90 -4.12 -1.11
C SER A 208 4.23 -3.03 -0.08
N SER A 209 4.39 -1.78 -0.52
CA SER A 209 4.53 -0.60 0.36
C SER A 209 3.28 -0.41 1.22
N SER A 210 2.08 -0.46 0.60
CA SER A 210 0.82 -0.38 1.36
C SER A 210 0.66 -1.47 2.42
N LEU A 211 1.10 -2.70 2.15
CA LEU A 211 1.13 -3.77 3.14
C LEU A 211 2.12 -3.49 4.27
N THR A 212 3.28 -2.94 3.96
CA THR A 212 4.27 -2.55 4.98
C THR A 212 3.71 -1.47 5.91
N SER A 213 2.96 -0.50 5.36
CA SER A 213 2.24 0.50 6.16
C SER A 213 1.20 -0.14 7.08
N MET A 214 0.43 -1.12 6.58
CA MET A 214 -0.52 -1.88 7.40
C MET A 214 0.19 -2.66 8.53
N ASP A 215 1.28 -3.36 8.23
CA ASP A 215 2.07 -4.10 9.21
C ASP A 215 2.67 -3.16 10.27
N THR A 216 3.12 -1.97 9.89
CA THR A 216 3.63 -0.94 10.81
C THR A 216 2.55 -0.45 11.78
N CYS A 217 1.32 -0.27 11.32
CA CYS A 217 0.18 0.03 12.20
C CYS A 217 -0.05 -1.09 13.22
N PHE A 218 -0.05 -2.35 12.79
CA PHE A 218 -0.21 -3.49 13.70
C PHE A 218 0.91 -3.59 14.74
N ASP A 219 2.15 -3.32 14.34
CA ASP A 219 3.28 -3.26 15.26
C ASP A 219 3.10 -2.14 16.29
N GLY A 220 2.62 -0.96 15.87
CA GLY A 220 2.28 0.14 16.78
C GLY A 220 1.23 -0.26 17.82
N ILE A 221 0.12 -0.87 17.40
CA ILE A 221 -0.92 -1.38 18.30
C ILE A 221 -0.35 -2.41 19.30
N THR A 222 0.47 -3.33 18.78
CA THR A 222 1.08 -4.41 19.59
C THR A 222 2.06 -3.85 20.63
N GLN A 223 2.89 -2.88 20.24
CA GLN A 223 3.86 -2.22 21.12
C GLN A 223 3.16 -1.44 22.26
N MET A 224 1.99 -0.88 21.99
CA MET A 224 1.18 -0.19 23.00
C MET A 224 0.41 -1.14 23.92
N HIS A 225 0.47 -2.46 23.66
CA HIS A 225 -0.25 -3.49 24.42
C HIS A 225 -1.76 -3.23 24.54
N ILE A 226 -2.35 -2.62 23.50
CA ILE A 226 -3.79 -2.37 23.45
C ILE A 226 -4.50 -3.37 22.54
N THR A 227 -5.78 -3.58 22.80
CA THR A 227 -6.69 -4.12 21.79
C THR A 227 -7.19 -2.97 20.93
N SER A 228 -6.92 -3.00 19.63
CA SER A 228 -7.46 -1.97 18.73
C SER A 228 -8.99 -2.03 18.71
N PRO A 229 -9.69 -0.89 18.87
CA PRO A 229 -11.13 -0.82 18.65
C PRO A 229 -11.48 -0.98 17.16
N MET A 230 -10.49 -0.93 16.26
CA MET A 230 -10.63 -1.09 14.81
C MET A 230 -10.16 -2.45 14.29
N ARG A 231 -9.84 -3.41 15.17
CA ARG A 231 -9.27 -4.72 14.80
C ARG A 231 -9.99 -5.43 13.65
N ASP A 232 -11.32 -5.33 13.55
CA ASP A 232 -12.07 -5.99 12.49
C ASP A 232 -11.88 -5.26 11.15
N MET A 233 -11.94 -3.92 11.13
CA MET A 233 -11.58 -3.10 9.96
C MET A 233 -10.12 -3.35 9.53
N GLU A 234 -9.20 -3.36 10.48
CA GLU A 234 -7.78 -3.61 10.21
C GLU A 234 -7.56 -4.97 9.56
N ALA A 235 -8.17 -6.02 10.11
CA ALA A 235 -8.07 -7.37 9.56
C ALA A 235 -8.74 -7.50 8.19
N GLU A 236 -9.86 -6.80 7.94
CA GLU A 236 -10.49 -6.78 6.62
C GLU A 236 -9.63 -6.03 5.59
N LEU A 237 -9.03 -4.89 5.95
CA LEU A 237 -8.13 -4.12 5.10
C LEU A 237 -6.86 -4.89 4.76
N ASP A 238 -6.18 -5.50 5.75
CA ASP A 238 -5.00 -6.34 5.54
C ASP A 238 -5.28 -7.47 4.52
N ARG A 239 -6.40 -8.20 4.70
CA ARG A 239 -6.80 -9.26 3.78
C ARG A 239 -6.95 -8.73 2.36
N LEU A 240 -7.61 -7.59 2.16
CA LEU A 240 -7.80 -7.01 0.83
C LEU A 240 -6.49 -6.53 0.22
N LEU A 241 -5.60 -5.88 0.98
CA LEU A 241 -4.28 -5.47 0.48
C LEU A 241 -3.45 -6.69 0.04
N ARG A 242 -3.52 -7.81 0.77
CA ARG A 242 -2.87 -9.07 0.37
C ARG A 242 -3.48 -9.65 -0.91
N ILE A 243 -4.81 -9.57 -1.06
CA ILE A 243 -5.51 -9.97 -2.29
C ILE A 243 -5.04 -9.11 -3.47
N ASN A 244 -4.97 -7.79 -3.31
CA ASN A 244 -4.50 -6.87 -4.35
C ASN A 244 -3.10 -7.25 -4.83
N LEU A 245 -2.16 -7.44 -3.90
CA LEU A 245 -0.79 -7.80 -4.24
C LEU A 245 -0.75 -9.14 -5.01
N GLN A 246 -1.53 -10.13 -4.61
CA GLN A 246 -1.56 -11.44 -5.26
C GLN A 246 -2.20 -11.38 -6.65
N LEU A 247 -3.29 -10.64 -6.81
CA LEU A 247 -3.93 -10.42 -8.10
C LEU A 247 -2.95 -9.80 -9.10
N VAL A 248 -2.20 -8.77 -8.68
CA VAL A 248 -1.20 -8.11 -9.52
C VAL A 248 0.02 -9.02 -9.77
N SER A 249 0.52 -9.70 -8.75
CA SER A 249 1.69 -10.60 -8.88
C SER A 249 1.43 -11.76 -9.83
N ASN A 250 0.19 -12.27 -9.88
CA ASN A 250 -0.22 -13.31 -10.83
C ASN A 250 -0.22 -12.86 -12.30
N MET A 251 -0.03 -11.56 -12.58
CA MET A 251 0.12 -11.02 -13.93
C MET A 251 1.59 -10.95 -14.38
N LEU A 252 2.54 -11.21 -13.48
CA LEU A 252 3.96 -11.20 -13.80
C LEU A 252 4.34 -12.42 -14.65
N PRO A 253 5.27 -12.27 -15.61
CA PRO A 253 5.79 -13.42 -16.34
C PRO A 253 6.47 -14.38 -15.38
N SER A 254 6.20 -15.68 -15.55
CA SER A 254 6.82 -16.77 -14.79
C SER A 254 8.27 -17.01 -15.20
#